data_AF-A0A524P1B0-F1
#
_entry.id   AF-A0A524P1B0-F1
#
_cell.length_a   1.000
_cell.length_b   1.000
_cell.length_c   1.000
_cell.angle_alpha   90.00
_cell.angle_beta   90.00
_cell.angle_gamma   90.00
#
_symmetry.space_group_name_H-M   'P 1'
#
loop_
_entity.id
_entity.type
_entity.pdbx_description
1 polymer ?
#
loop_
_entity_poly.entity_id
_entity_poly.type
_entity_poly.pdbx_seq_one_letter_code
_entity_poly.pdbx_strand_id
1 'polypeptide(L)'
;MGPGRGPMGPGRGPRGPGGHMMGSGEKAKDFRKAMKSLLLYMKDYKIGILVAILFAILSTIATIVGPKTLGKATTALFEGIMAQIQGTGSVDFDAIGRIILIVLALYVVSALFSYIQGWLMANVSTKLSYRLRKELSEKLNRMPLKYFDNTTQGEVLSHFTNDVDTVNQSLSQSLRQLITSIVTVIGVAVMMFTISWQMTLVAFIIIPL
;
A
#
# COMPACT_ATOMS: atom_id res chain seq x y z
N MET A 1 12.29 33.18 -70.11
CA MET A 1 11.37 34.28 -70.41
C MET A 1 9.96 33.78 -70.15
N GLY A 2 9.25 34.37 -69.16
CA GLY A 2 7.87 34.01 -68.74
C GLY A 2 6.80 34.42 -69.78
N PRO A 3 5.48 34.36 -69.50
CA PRO A 3 4.79 34.75 -68.23
C PRO A 3 3.74 33.70 -67.76
N GLY A 4 3.14 33.67 -66.57
CA GLY A 4 2.69 34.73 -65.65
C GLY A 4 1.16 34.91 -65.76
N ARG A 5 0.37 34.45 -64.77
CA ARG A 5 -0.98 34.97 -64.42
C ARG A 5 -1.52 34.33 -63.11
N GLY A 6 -1.59 35.12 -62.03
CA GLY A 6 -2.67 35.03 -61.01
C GLY A 6 -3.91 35.83 -61.47
N PRO A 7 -5.02 35.99 -60.70
CA PRO A 7 -5.11 36.18 -59.24
C PRO A 7 -6.30 35.48 -58.49
N MET A 8 -6.40 35.75 -57.17
CA MET A 8 -7.39 35.39 -56.10
C MET A 8 -8.89 35.41 -56.51
N GLY A 9 -9.87 34.71 -55.92
CA GLY A 9 -10.23 34.24 -54.54
C GLY A 9 -11.63 33.54 -54.62
N PRO A 10 -12.54 33.47 -53.61
CA PRO A 10 -12.49 33.76 -52.16
C PRO A 10 -12.81 32.54 -51.26
N GLY A 11 -12.58 32.69 -49.96
CA GLY A 11 -12.59 31.62 -48.97
C GLY A 11 -13.93 30.96 -48.61
N ARG A 12 -13.80 29.81 -47.96
CA ARG A 12 -14.84 29.21 -47.11
C ARG A 12 -14.15 28.34 -46.05
N GLY A 13 -14.02 28.87 -44.85
CA GLY A 13 -14.02 28.00 -43.66
C GLY A 13 -15.42 27.39 -43.51
N PRO A 14 -15.52 26.20 -42.90
CA PRO A 14 -16.10 26.18 -41.56
C PRO A 14 -15.37 25.24 -40.58
N ARG A 15 -14.97 25.82 -39.44
CA ARG A 15 -15.22 25.40 -38.04
C ARG A 15 -15.43 23.89 -37.79
N GLY A 16 -14.52 23.30 -36.99
CA GLY A 16 -14.63 21.94 -36.46
C GLY A 16 -15.84 21.72 -35.54
N PRO A 17 -16.04 20.47 -35.10
CA PRO A 17 -15.96 20.20 -33.66
C PRO A 17 -15.38 18.81 -33.34
N GLY A 18 -14.74 18.67 -32.19
CA GLY A 18 -14.54 17.37 -31.57
C GLY A 18 -13.10 17.16 -31.14
N GLY A 19 -12.86 17.35 -29.84
CA GLY A 19 -11.54 17.27 -29.24
C GLY A 19 -10.83 15.95 -29.53
N HIS A 20 -9.51 16.02 -29.49
CA HIS A 20 -8.72 14.86 -29.13
C HIS A 20 -9.28 14.34 -27.80
N MET A 21 -10.10 13.30 -27.89
CA MET A 21 -10.31 12.36 -26.80
C MET A 21 -8.91 11.88 -26.43
N MET A 22 -8.37 12.50 -25.39
CA MET A 22 -7.41 11.87 -24.50
C MET A 22 -7.99 10.49 -24.23
N GLY A 23 -7.37 9.46 -24.82
CA GLY A 23 -7.81 8.08 -24.67
C GLY A 23 -8.09 7.83 -23.20
N SER A 24 -9.37 7.62 -22.91
CA SER A 24 -9.86 7.14 -21.64
C SER A 24 -8.97 5.99 -21.22
N GLY A 25 -8.42 6.09 -20.01
CA GLY A 25 -7.42 5.18 -19.52
C GLY A 25 -7.79 3.73 -19.80
N GLU A 26 -7.02 3.05 -20.65
CA GLU A 26 -6.89 1.60 -20.64
C GLU A 26 -6.16 1.16 -19.36
N LYS A 27 -6.70 1.55 -18.20
CA LYS A 27 -6.50 0.83 -16.96
C LYS A 27 -7.68 -0.12 -16.82
N ALA A 28 -7.40 -1.43 -16.83
CA ALA A 28 -7.93 -2.41 -15.87
C ALA A 28 -7.99 -3.87 -16.36
N LYS A 29 -7.63 -4.24 -17.59
CA LYS A 29 -7.66 -5.66 -18.00
C LYS A 29 -6.39 -6.44 -17.65
N ASP A 30 -5.20 -5.89 -17.89
CA ASP A 30 -3.96 -6.63 -17.65
C ASP A 30 -3.46 -6.60 -16.20
N PHE A 31 -3.84 -5.59 -15.41
CA PHE A 31 -3.43 -5.49 -14.01
C PHE A 31 -3.87 -6.70 -13.17
N ARG A 32 -5.12 -7.15 -13.35
CA ARG A 32 -5.65 -8.32 -12.63
C ARG A 32 -4.91 -9.60 -13.01
N LYS A 33 -4.55 -9.74 -14.30
CA LYS A 33 -3.81 -10.90 -14.81
C LYS A 33 -2.37 -10.89 -14.30
N ALA A 34 -1.71 -9.73 -14.32
CA ALA A 34 -0.38 -9.53 -13.74
C ALA A 34 -0.40 -9.86 -12.23
N MET A 35 -1.34 -9.30 -11.47
CA MET A 35 -1.48 -9.57 -10.03
C MET A 35 -1.70 -11.06 -9.75
N LYS A 36 -2.58 -11.73 -10.52
CA LYS A 36 -2.82 -13.17 -10.38
C LYS A 36 -1.57 -13.99 -10.70
N SER A 37 -0.83 -13.62 -11.74
CA SER A 37 0.43 -14.28 -12.10
C SER A 37 1.47 -14.13 -11.00
N LEU A 38 1.58 -12.95 -10.40
CA LEU A 38 2.52 -12.67 -9.30
C LEU A 38 2.16 -13.47 -8.04
N LEU A 39 0.88 -13.50 -7.67
CA LEU A 39 0.41 -14.32 -6.54
C LEU A 39 0.64 -15.82 -6.76
N LEU A 40 0.45 -16.32 -7.99
CA LEU A 40 0.76 -17.71 -8.36
C LEU A 40 2.26 -18.00 -8.26
N TYR A 41 3.10 -17.06 -8.70
CA TYR A 41 4.55 -17.18 -8.66
C TYR A 41 5.10 -17.18 -7.21
N MET A 42 4.37 -16.55 -6.29
CA MET A 42 4.66 -16.57 -4.86
C MET A 42 4.15 -17.80 -4.11
N LYS A 43 3.39 -18.72 -4.75
CA LYS A 43 2.78 -19.86 -4.04
C LYS A 43 3.83 -20.73 -3.33
N ASP A 44 5.04 -20.80 -3.85
CA ASP A 44 6.14 -21.59 -3.27
C ASP A 44 6.63 -21.02 -1.93
N TYR A 45 6.32 -19.74 -1.66
CA TYR A 45 6.65 -19.04 -0.42
C TYR A 45 5.43 -18.87 0.51
N LYS A 46 4.33 -19.60 0.26
CA LYS A 46 3.05 -19.49 0.98
C LYS A 46 3.16 -19.53 2.51
N ILE A 47 4.06 -20.35 3.06
CA ILE A 47 4.23 -20.49 4.52
C ILE A 47 4.76 -19.18 5.11
N GLY A 48 5.81 -18.61 4.51
CA GLY A 48 6.38 -17.33 4.98
C GLY A 48 5.38 -16.18 4.87
N ILE A 49 4.58 -16.16 3.79
CA ILE A 49 3.53 -15.17 3.59
C ILE A 49 2.41 -15.32 4.62
N LEU A 50 1.95 -16.53 4.90
CA LEU A 50 0.87 -16.78 5.86
C LEU A 50 1.29 -16.39 7.27
N VAL A 51 2.51 -16.76 7.69
CA VAL A 51 3.07 -16.34 8.97
C VAL A 51 3.21 -14.82 9.04
N ALA A 52 3.67 -14.17 7.96
CA ALA A 52 3.74 -12.71 7.91
C ALA A 52 2.37 -12.04 8.00
N ILE A 53 1.33 -12.59 7.36
CA ILE A 53 -0.05 -12.09 7.47
C ILE A 53 -0.55 -12.21 8.92
N LEU A 54 -0.26 -13.32 9.59
CA LEU A 54 -0.62 -13.49 11.00
C LEU A 54 0.02 -12.40 11.88
N PHE A 55 1.32 -12.16 11.74
CA PHE A 55 2.00 -11.09 12.50
C PHE A 55 1.50 -9.69 12.11
N ALA A 56 1.15 -9.45 10.85
CA ALA A 56 0.53 -8.20 10.43
C ALA A 56 -0.78 -7.96 11.18
N ILE A 57 -1.66 -8.98 11.24
CA ILE A 57 -2.94 -8.91 11.95
C ILE A 57 -2.72 -8.63 13.44
N LEU A 58 -1.82 -9.37 14.10
CA LEU A 58 -1.53 -9.20 15.52
C LEU A 58 -0.98 -7.80 15.83
N SER A 59 -0.04 -7.30 15.01
CA SER A 59 0.49 -5.94 15.13
C SER A 59 -0.62 -4.90 14.97
N THR A 60 -1.41 -4.99 13.90
CA THR A 60 -2.47 -4.03 13.62
C THR A 60 -3.52 -4.01 14.74
N ILE A 61 -3.94 -5.17 15.24
CA ILE A 61 -4.87 -5.24 16.38
C ILE A 61 -4.28 -4.55 17.60
N ALA A 62 -3.02 -4.82 17.95
CA ALA A 62 -2.37 -4.18 19.09
C ALA A 62 -2.31 -2.66 18.96
N THR A 63 -2.04 -2.14 17.75
CA THR A 63 -2.06 -0.70 17.47
C THR A 63 -3.46 -0.09 17.60
N ILE A 64 -4.51 -0.78 17.14
CA ILE A 64 -5.89 -0.29 17.17
C ILE A 64 -6.50 -0.36 18.58
N VAL A 65 -6.06 -1.30 19.42
CA VAL A 65 -6.48 -1.36 20.83
C VAL A 65 -5.93 -0.16 21.62
N GLY A 66 -4.77 0.38 21.23
CA GLY A 66 -4.10 1.53 21.85
C GLY A 66 -5.03 2.73 22.13
N PRO A 67 -5.71 3.30 21.12
CA PRO A 67 -6.66 4.39 21.31
C PRO A 67 -7.80 4.07 22.29
N LYS A 68 -8.34 2.85 22.27
CA LYS A 68 -9.40 2.44 23.20
C LYS A 68 -8.90 2.36 24.65
N THR A 69 -7.69 1.85 24.86
CA THR A 69 -7.04 1.84 26.18
C THR A 69 -6.67 3.24 26.65
N LEU A 70 -6.18 4.10 25.75
CA LEU A 70 -5.87 5.49 26.06
C LEU A 70 -7.12 6.28 26.44
N GLY A 71 -8.27 5.98 25.81
CA GLY A 71 -9.57 6.52 26.19
C GLY A 71 -9.91 6.30 27.68
N LYS A 72 -9.50 5.17 28.26
CA LYS A 72 -9.68 4.90 29.70
C LYS A 72 -8.85 5.83 30.58
N ALA A 73 -7.62 6.17 30.14
CA ALA A 73 -6.79 7.14 30.86
C ALA A 73 -7.42 8.54 30.83
N THR A 74 -7.96 8.95 29.67
CA THR A 74 -8.65 10.24 29.57
C THR A 74 -9.92 10.28 30.43
N THR A 75 -10.69 9.19 30.48
CA THR A 75 -11.86 9.09 31.35
C THR A 75 -11.48 9.15 32.83
N ALA A 76 -10.49 8.36 33.27
CA ALA A 76 -10.02 8.36 34.66
C ALA A 76 -9.48 9.73 35.09
N LEU A 77 -8.75 10.42 34.20
CA LEU A 77 -8.29 11.78 34.44
C LEU A 77 -9.46 12.75 34.60
N PHE A 78 -10.44 12.70 33.69
CA PHE A 78 -11.60 13.58 33.72
C PHE A 78 -12.46 13.36 34.97
N GLU A 79 -12.74 12.10 35.32
CA GLU A 79 -13.47 11.73 36.54
C GLU A 79 -12.74 12.20 37.80
N GLY A 80 -11.41 12.00 37.85
CA GLY A 80 -10.58 12.44 38.97
C GLY A 80 -10.56 13.97 39.14
N ILE A 81 -10.46 14.72 38.04
CA ILE A 81 -10.51 16.19 38.07
C ILE A 81 -11.89 16.66 38.55
N MET A 82 -12.96 16.03 38.07
CA MET A 82 -14.32 16.41 38.46
C MET A 82 -14.58 16.11 39.94
N ALA A 83 -14.10 14.98 40.46
CA ALA A 83 -14.16 14.65 41.88
C ALA A 83 -13.39 15.66 42.74
N GLN A 84 -12.25 16.14 42.25
CA GLN A 84 -11.45 17.17 42.93
C GLN A 84 -12.17 18.53 42.98
N ILE A 85 -12.86 18.91 41.90
CA ILE A 85 -13.68 20.14 41.87
C ILE A 85 -14.87 20.03 42.83
N GLN A 86 -15.48 18.86 42.93
CA GLN A 86 -16.62 18.60 43.83
C GLN A 86 -16.21 18.37 45.29
N GLY A 87 -14.89 18.29 45.59
CA GLY A 87 -14.37 18.00 46.93
C GLY A 87 -14.62 16.56 47.38
N THR A 88 -15.01 15.65 46.47
CA THR A 88 -15.35 14.25 46.76
C THR A 88 -14.18 13.28 46.57
N GLY A 89 -13.07 13.73 45.97
CA GLY A 89 -11.88 12.90 45.74
C GLY A 89 -10.73 13.65 45.07
N SER A 90 -9.73 12.92 44.58
CA SER A 90 -8.58 13.46 43.84
C SER A 90 -8.25 12.57 42.63
N VAL A 91 -7.44 13.10 41.71
CA VAL A 91 -6.96 12.34 40.54
C VAL A 91 -6.06 11.18 40.98
N ASP A 92 -6.39 9.96 40.54
CA ASP A 92 -5.53 8.77 40.72
C ASP A 92 -4.47 8.71 39.62
N PHE A 93 -3.30 9.30 39.91
CA PHE A 93 -2.17 9.31 39.00
C PHE A 93 -1.53 7.92 38.83
N ASP A 94 -1.65 7.03 39.80
CA ASP A 94 -1.11 5.67 39.72
C ASP A 94 -1.92 4.81 38.73
N ALA A 95 -3.25 4.93 38.77
CA ALA A 95 -4.13 4.28 37.80
C ALA A 95 -3.86 4.77 36.37
N ILE A 96 -3.70 6.08 36.18
CA ILE A 96 -3.37 6.67 34.88
C ILE A 96 -1.99 6.18 34.41
N GLY A 97 -0.99 6.20 35.30
CA GLY A 97 0.36 5.70 35.00
C GLY A 97 0.37 4.24 34.56
N ARG A 98 -0.43 3.39 35.22
CA ARG A 98 -0.61 1.98 34.84
C ARG A 98 -1.23 1.83 33.46
N ILE A 99 -2.25 2.63 33.12
CA ILE A 99 -2.87 2.60 31.78
C ILE A 99 -1.86 3.02 30.71
N ILE A 100 -1.08 4.09 30.96
CA ILE A 100 -0.05 4.56 30.04
C ILE A 100 1.03 3.49 29.83
N LEU A 101 1.47 2.81 30.90
CA LEU A 101 2.41 1.69 30.79
C LEU A 101 1.86 0.52 29.97
N ILE A 102 0.57 0.20 30.12
CA ILE A 102 -0.09 -0.83 29.29
C ILE A 102 -0.13 -0.41 27.82
N VAL A 103 -0.46 0.85 27.52
CA VAL A 103 -0.46 1.38 26.15
C VAL A 103 0.95 1.33 25.55
N LEU A 104 1.96 1.73 26.32
CA LEU A 104 3.36 1.65 25.90
C LEU A 104 3.76 0.20 25.59
N ALA A 105 3.43 -0.74 26.47
CA ALA A 105 3.71 -2.16 26.26
C ALA A 105 2.99 -2.70 25.00
N LEU A 106 1.73 -2.31 24.78
CA LEU A 106 0.97 -2.65 23.56
C LEU A 106 1.68 -2.17 22.29
N TYR A 107 2.19 -0.94 22.27
CA TYR A 107 2.92 -0.40 21.13
C TYR A 107 4.27 -1.05 20.92
N VAL A 108 4.99 -1.40 22.00
CA VAL A 108 6.23 -2.18 21.89
C VAL A 108 5.95 -3.56 21.29
N VAL A 109 4.93 -4.27 21.77
CA VAL A 109 4.51 -5.57 21.21
C VAL A 109 4.08 -5.44 19.76
N SER A 110 3.31 -4.41 19.43
CA SER A 110 2.92 -4.13 18.04
C SER A 110 4.15 -3.89 17.15
N ALA A 111 5.11 -3.09 17.60
CA ALA A 111 6.34 -2.80 16.87
C ALA A 111 7.18 -4.07 16.66
N LEU A 112 7.28 -4.95 17.67
CA LEU A 112 7.95 -6.25 17.55
C LEU A 112 7.29 -7.14 16.49
N PHE A 113 5.96 -7.26 16.51
CA PHE A 113 5.23 -8.04 15.51
C PHE A 113 5.35 -7.45 14.10
N SER A 114 5.28 -6.12 13.98
CA SER A 114 5.50 -5.41 12.72
C SER A 114 6.91 -5.63 12.19
N TYR A 115 7.92 -5.61 13.06
CA TYR A 115 9.30 -5.89 12.70
C TYR A 115 9.48 -7.33 12.19
N ILE A 116 8.96 -8.32 12.92
CA ILE A 116 9.02 -9.74 12.52
C ILE A 116 8.32 -9.95 11.17
N GLN A 117 7.13 -9.37 11.00
CA GLN A 117 6.39 -9.38 9.75
C GLN A 117 7.20 -8.77 8.60
N GLY A 118 7.84 -7.63 8.84
CA GLY A 118 8.67 -6.94 7.87
C GLY A 118 9.91 -7.73 7.48
N TRP A 119 10.54 -8.40 8.44
CA TRP A 119 11.68 -9.28 8.19
C TRP A 119 11.29 -10.53 7.38
N LEU A 120 10.17 -11.20 7.73
CA LEU A 120 9.63 -12.33 6.98
C LEU A 120 9.34 -11.95 5.52
N MET A 121 8.68 -10.82 5.31
CA MET A 121 8.38 -10.34 3.95
C MET A 121 9.63 -9.95 3.17
N ALA A 122 10.66 -9.39 3.82
CA ALA A 122 11.94 -9.12 3.15
C ALA A 122 12.57 -10.43 2.65
N ASN A 123 12.60 -11.48 3.46
CA ASN A 123 13.11 -12.79 3.05
C ASN A 123 12.35 -13.40 1.87
N VAL A 124 11.01 -13.33 1.87
CA VAL A 124 10.19 -13.80 0.74
C VAL A 124 10.52 -13.02 -0.53
N SER A 125 10.66 -11.70 -0.41
CA SER A 125 10.95 -10.79 -1.51
C SER A 125 12.32 -11.04 -2.15
N THR A 126 13.35 -11.22 -1.34
CA THR A 126 14.70 -11.54 -1.84
C THR A 126 14.74 -12.88 -2.58
N LYS A 127 14.06 -13.91 -2.06
CA LYS A 127 13.99 -15.22 -2.73
C LYS A 127 13.22 -15.15 -4.06
N LEU A 128 12.15 -14.35 -4.11
CA LEU A 128 11.40 -14.10 -5.34
C LEU A 128 12.27 -13.42 -6.39
N SER A 129 13.00 -12.37 -5.98
CA SER A 129 13.93 -11.63 -6.82
C SER A 129 15.02 -12.52 -7.41
N TYR A 130 15.63 -13.36 -6.56
CA TYR A 130 16.66 -14.31 -7.01
C TYR A 130 16.12 -15.28 -8.07
N ARG A 131 14.91 -15.82 -7.87
CA ARG A 131 14.28 -16.72 -8.84
C ARG A 131 13.99 -16.02 -10.17
N LEU A 132 13.44 -14.80 -10.13
CA LEU A 132 13.18 -14.02 -11.33
C LEU A 132 14.46 -13.74 -12.11
N ARG A 133 15.52 -13.29 -11.42
CA ARG A 133 16.84 -13.04 -12.02
C ARG A 133 17.40 -14.31 -12.68
N LYS A 134 17.24 -15.47 -12.03
CA LYS A 134 17.68 -16.77 -12.58
C LYS A 134 16.92 -17.14 -13.85
N GLU A 135 15.59 -17.10 -13.82
CA GLU A 135 14.75 -17.46 -14.98
C GLU A 135 14.96 -16.50 -16.16
N LEU A 136 15.16 -15.21 -15.88
CA LEU A 136 15.47 -14.21 -16.91
C LEU A 136 16.85 -14.47 -17.53
N SER A 137 17.87 -14.77 -16.72
CA SER A 137 19.21 -15.12 -17.21
C SER A 137 19.20 -16.38 -18.08
N GLU A 138 18.48 -17.43 -17.65
CA GLU A 138 18.32 -18.66 -18.43
C GLU A 138 17.61 -18.41 -19.77
N LYS A 139 16.59 -17.53 -19.78
CA LYS A 139 15.85 -17.20 -21.00
C LYS A 139 16.68 -16.34 -21.95
N LEU A 140 17.45 -15.40 -21.44
CA LEU A 140 18.40 -14.60 -22.22
C LEU A 140 19.42 -15.46 -22.95
N ASN A 141 20.02 -16.42 -22.25
CA ASN A 141 21.01 -17.34 -22.83
C ASN A 141 20.44 -18.25 -23.94
N ARG A 142 19.12 -18.36 -24.06
CA ARG A 142 18.43 -19.20 -25.06
C ARG A 142 17.83 -18.41 -26.23
N MET A 143 17.94 -17.08 -26.23
CA MET A 143 17.38 -16.27 -27.31
C MET A 143 18.30 -16.26 -28.55
N PRO A 144 17.74 -16.37 -29.77
CA PRO A 144 18.52 -16.35 -31.00
C PRO A 144 19.20 -14.99 -31.22
N LEU A 145 20.44 -15.02 -31.74
CA LEU A 145 21.28 -13.84 -32.00
C LEU A 145 20.56 -12.71 -32.74
N LYS A 146 19.61 -13.03 -33.63
CA LYS A 146 18.78 -12.07 -34.36
C LYS A 146 17.98 -11.10 -33.47
N TYR A 147 17.71 -11.45 -32.21
CA TYR A 147 17.04 -10.59 -31.25
C TYR A 147 17.97 -9.49 -30.71
N PHE A 148 19.28 -9.72 -30.73
CA PHE A 148 20.30 -8.80 -30.22
C PHE A 148 20.86 -7.85 -31.29
N ASP A 149 20.56 -8.10 -32.57
CA ASP A 149 21.03 -7.28 -33.70
C ASP A 149 20.41 -5.87 -33.75
N ASN A 150 19.36 -5.59 -32.97
CA ASN A 150 18.65 -4.30 -32.94
C ASN A 150 18.76 -3.55 -31.59
N THR A 151 19.60 -4.00 -30.65
CA THR A 151 19.71 -3.40 -29.31
C THR A 151 21.17 -3.22 -28.88
N THR A 152 21.53 -2.04 -28.41
CA THR A 152 22.85 -1.73 -27.83
C THR A 152 23.06 -2.53 -26.55
N GLN A 153 24.20 -3.22 -26.42
CA GLN A 153 24.52 -4.12 -25.30
C GLN A 153 24.36 -3.47 -23.90
N GLY A 154 24.55 -2.15 -23.79
CA GLY A 154 24.36 -1.40 -22.53
C GLY A 154 22.90 -1.15 -22.13
N GLU A 155 21.99 -1.09 -23.11
CA GLU A 155 20.56 -0.81 -22.87
C GLU A 155 19.83 -2.08 -22.42
N VAL A 156 20.25 -3.22 -22.97
CA VAL A 156 19.86 -4.57 -22.54
C VAL A 156 20.22 -4.75 -21.06
N LEU A 157 21.51 -4.65 -20.69
CA LEU A 157 21.95 -4.91 -19.31
C LEU A 157 21.36 -3.93 -18.27
N SER A 158 21.16 -2.66 -18.67
CA SER A 158 20.54 -1.63 -17.82
C SER A 158 19.07 -1.92 -17.53
N HIS A 159 18.26 -2.20 -18.57
CA HIS A 159 16.88 -2.61 -18.40
C HIS A 159 16.77 -3.93 -17.62
N PHE A 160 17.67 -4.88 -17.83
CA PHE A 160 17.64 -6.17 -17.14
C PHE A 160 17.93 -6.09 -15.64
N THR A 161 18.83 -5.20 -15.21
CA THR A 161 19.19 -5.12 -13.78
C THR A 161 18.26 -4.14 -13.05
N ASN A 162 18.04 -2.95 -13.63
CA ASN A 162 17.25 -1.91 -12.98
C ASN A 162 15.74 -2.18 -13.02
N ASP A 163 15.19 -2.74 -14.11
CA ASP A 163 13.74 -3.00 -14.15
C ASP A 163 13.38 -4.19 -13.28
N VAL A 164 14.23 -5.22 -13.22
CA VAL A 164 14.01 -6.37 -12.33
C VAL A 164 14.05 -5.93 -10.88
N ASP A 165 14.97 -5.05 -10.53
CA ASP A 165 15.07 -4.53 -9.16
C ASP A 165 13.91 -3.59 -8.83
N THR A 166 13.52 -2.74 -9.77
CA THR A 166 12.34 -1.87 -9.62
C THR A 166 11.05 -2.69 -9.49
N VAL A 167 10.88 -3.74 -10.29
CA VAL A 167 9.75 -4.66 -10.22
C VAL A 167 9.76 -5.40 -8.89
N ASN A 168 10.91 -5.89 -8.41
CA ASN A 168 11.04 -6.56 -7.12
C ASN A 168 10.71 -5.61 -5.96
N GLN A 169 11.29 -4.41 -5.93
CA GLN A 169 11.04 -3.41 -4.91
C GLN A 169 9.54 -3.06 -4.87
N SER A 170 8.96 -2.80 -6.04
CA SER A 170 7.55 -2.44 -6.19
C SER A 170 6.62 -3.57 -5.75
N LEU A 171 6.89 -4.81 -6.15
CA LEU A 171 6.11 -5.98 -5.75
C LEU A 171 6.15 -6.19 -4.24
N SER A 172 7.35 -6.16 -3.67
CA SER A 172 7.60 -6.46 -2.26
C SER A 172 6.91 -5.44 -1.35
N GLN A 173 7.07 -4.15 -1.69
CA GLN A 173 6.44 -3.06 -0.96
C GLN A 173 4.92 -3.06 -1.17
N SER A 174 4.45 -3.23 -2.41
CA SER A 174 3.01 -3.15 -2.72
C SER A 174 2.23 -4.31 -2.11
N LEU A 175 2.78 -5.52 -2.13
CA LEU A 175 2.11 -6.68 -1.53
C LEU A 175 2.05 -6.57 -0.01
N ARG A 176 3.14 -6.12 0.63
CA ARG A 176 3.14 -5.79 2.06
C ARG A 176 2.08 -4.72 2.35
N GLN A 177 2.07 -3.65 1.58
CA GLN A 177 1.12 -2.55 1.74
C GLN A 177 -0.32 -3.02 1.56
N LEU A 178 -0.62 -3.85 0.55
CA LEU A 178 -1.97 -4.39 0.34
C LEU A 178 -2.45 -5.20 1.54
N ILE A 179 -1.61 -6.10 2.06
CA ILE A 179 -1.93 -6.89 3.25
C ILE A 179 -2.20 -5.97 4.44
N THR A 180 -1.28 -5.06 4.74
CA THR A 180 -1.42 -4.13 5.87
C THR A 180 -2.63 -3.22 5.70
N SER A 181 -2.88 -2.69 4.51
CA SER A 181 -4.04 -1.84 4.21
C SER A 181 -5.35 -2.58 4.42
N ILE A 182 -5.49 -3.81 3.90
CA ILE A 182 -6.73 -4.61 4.07
C ILE A 182 -6.96 -4.89 5.56
N VAL A 183 -5.93 -5.34 6.28
CA VAL A 183 -6.01 -5.64 7.71
C VAL A 183 -6.35 -4.38 8.52
N THR A 184 -5.76 -3.24 8.17
CA THR A 184 -5.99 -1.97 8.87
C THR A 184 -7.40 -1.46 8.60
N VAL A 185 -7.85 -1.44 7.34
CA VAL A 185 -9.21 -0.99 6.99
C VAL A 185 -10.25 -1.85 7.71
N ILE A 186 -10.12 -3.18 7.63
CA ILE A 186 -11.06 -4.10 8.29
C ILE A 186 -10.97 -3.96 9.82
N GLY A 187 -9.75 -3.97 10.37
CA GLY A 187 -9.52 -3.91 11.81
C GLY A 187 -10.04 -2.62 12.43
N VAL A 188 -9.77 -1.48 11.79
CA VAL A 188 -10.25 -0.17 12.25
C VAL A 188 -11.77 -0.11 12.13
N ALA A 189 -12.35 -0.53 10.99
CA ALA A 189 -13.80 -0.55 10.82
C ALA A 189 -14.50 -1.37 11.91
N VAL A 190 -14.06 -2.60 12.15
CA VAL A 190 -14.62 -3.48 13.20
C VAL A 190 -14.52 -2.83 14.58
N MET A 191 -13.38 -2.23 14.90
CA MET A 191 -13.17 -1.57 16.19
C MET A 191 -14.02 -0.30 16.34
N MET A 192 -14.19 0.48 15.27
CA MET A 192 -15.09 1.64 15.26
C MET A 192 -16.54 1.22 15.53
N PHE A 193 -17.05 0.21 14.82
CA PHE A 193 -18.39 -0.34 15.06
C PHE A 193 -18.57 -0.87 16.49
N THR A 194 -17.51 -1.44 17.07
CA THR A 194 -17.53 -1.95 18.46
C THR A 194 -17.55 -0.81 19.50
N ILE A 195 -16.99 0.36 19.20
CA ILE A 195 -17.00 1.54 20.10
C ILE A 195 -18.33 2.29 20.00
N SER A 196 -18.75 2.65 18.78
CA SER A 196 -20.06 3.28 18.52
C SER A 196 -20.41 3.14 17.05
N TRP A 197 -21.46 2.38 16.76
CA TRP A 197 -21.96 2.21 15.40
C TRP A 197 -22.57 3.52 14.84
N GLN A 198 -23.16 4.37 15.68
CA GLN A 198 -23.75 5.64 15.27
C GLN A 198 -22.68 6.62 14.76
N MET A 199 -21.63 6.84 15.56
CA MET A 199 -20.51 7.71 15.17
C MET A 199 -19.77 7.16 13.95
N THR A 200 -19.68 5.84 13.83
CA THR A 200 -19.07 5.17 12.66
C THR A 200 -19.85 5.44 11.38
N LEU A 201 -21.18 5.32 11.39
CA LEU A 201 -22.00 5.61 10.21
C LEU A 201 -21.87 7.06 9.76
N VAL A 202 -21.86 8.01 10.71
CA VAL A 202 -21.63 9.42 10.40
C VAL A 202 -20.26 9.62 9.75
N ALA A 203 -19.20 9.00 10.29
CA ALA A 203 -17.87 9.08 9.69
C ALA A 203 -17.81 8.52 8.25
N PHE A 204 -18.50 7.41 7.98
CA PHE A 204 -18.57 6.82 6.64
C PHE A 204 -19.29 7.70 5.61
N ILE A 205 -20.21 8.56 6.05
CA ILE A 205 -20.88 9.54 5.17
C ILE A 205 -19.95 10.72 4.87
N ILE A 206 -19.09 11.10 5.82
CA ILE A 206 -18.20 12.28 5.69
C ILE A 206 -16.91 11.96 4.89
N ILE A 207 -16.28 10.80 5.12
CA ILE A 207 -15.01 10.42 4.45
C ILE A 207 -15.03 10.48 2.90
N PRO A 208 -16.10 10.08 2.20
CA PRO A 208 -16.13 10.12 0.73
C PRO A 208 -16.37 11.52 0.14
N LEU A 209 -16.65 12.55 0.96
CA LEU A 209 -16.77 13.95 0.53
C LEU A 209 -15.42 14.65 0.49
#